data_AF-A0A8D9I3Z6-F1
#
_entry.id   AF-A0A8D9I3Z6-F1
#
_cell.length_a   1.000
_cell.length_b   1.000
_cell.length_c   1.000
_cell.angle_alpha   90.00
_cell.angle_beta   90.00
_cell.angle_gamma   90.00
#
_symmetry.space_group_name_H-M   'P 1'
#
loop_
_entity.id
_entity.type
_entity.pdbx_description
1 polymer ?
#
loop_
_entity_poly.entity_id
_entity_poly.type
_entity_poly.pdbx_seq_one_letter_code
_entity_poly.pdbx_strand_id
1 'polypeptide(L)'
;MALRSAKLFLFSPLHGFADKGRPVWQRKSSMAELDNEELRRLKDVNMDEAPARRHVRDCFRDIQHNLDHILIKTPGDGIKTKESYEVNSRGFEIFSKSWLPESSRPRALVCFCHGYGDTCTFFFEGMRLALSGYGVFAMDYPGFGLSEGLHGYISSFDLLVEDVIEHYSNIKEKPEFSSLPSFLFGQSMGGAVSLKIHFKQPNAWTGAVLVAPMCKIAEDMVPPPVLKHILIGLSSVLPKHKLVPQKDLTDAAFRDVTKRKLIDIFIKQVFLFFKLCRHHTTSFVIATSRVYGLLSAKMFSAQNKIKKDKNAATTECDELVAQALFDLENTNQELKSDLKDLYINQAVNMDIAGNRKAVVIYVPFRLRKAFRKIHPRLVRELEKKFSGKDVIFVATRRIMRPPKKGAAVQRPRNRTLTSVHEAMLEDVAYPAEIVGKRTRYRLDGSKIMKVYLDTKERNNTEYKLETMIGVYRKLTGKDVTFEYPVEA
;
A
#
# COMPACT_ATOMS: atom_id res chain seq x y z
N MET A 1 3.57 38.01 17.30
CA MET A 1 4.88 38.12 17.98
C MET A 1 5.01 36.86 18.84
N ALA A 2 5.95 35.93 18.69
CA ALA A 2 7.23 35.90 18.00
C ALA A 2 7.41 34.55 17.27
N LEU A 3 7.82 34.62 16.00
CA LEU A 3 8.60 33.58 15.34
C LEU A 3 10.06 33.79 15.78
N ARG A 4 10.77 32.73 16.15
CA ARG A 4 12.15 32.40 15.70
C ARG A 4 12.80 31.34 16.60
N SER A 5 13.52 30.43 15.96
CA SER A 5 14.42 29.41 16.52
C SER A 5 13.80 28.06 16.90
N ALA A 6 13.46 27.27 15.87
CA ALA A 6 13.59 25.82 15.94
C ALA A 6 14.38 25.35 14.72
N LYS A 7 15.60 24.87 14.95
CA LYS A 7 16.45 24.23 13.94
C LYS A 7 15.75 22.95 13.49
N LEU A 8 15.25 22.96 12.26
CA LEU A 8 14.71 21.80 11.57
C LEU A 8 15.87 20.85 11.22
N PHE A 9 16.11 19.83 12.05
CA PHE A 9 16.95 18.71 11.61
C PHE A 9 16.12 17.81 10.69
N LEU A 10 16.24 18.05 9.38
CA LEU A 10 15.86 17.10 8.35
C LEU A 10 16.75 15.86 8.48
N PHE A 11 16.19 14.73 8.94
CA PHE A 11 16.82 13.44 8.77
C PHE A 11 16.78 13.06 7.28
N SER A 12 17.94 13.12 6.62
CA SER A 12 18.17 12.48 5.32
C SER A 12 18.06 10.95 5.43
N PRO A 13 17.62 10.24 4.37
CA PRO A 13 17.65 8.79 4.33
C PRO A 13 19.10 8.32 4.13
N LEU A 14 19.74 7.89 5.21
CA LEU A 14 21.06 7.26 5.15
C LEU A 14 20.96 5.91 4.42
N HIS A 15 21.62 5.88 3.26
CA HIS A 15 22.09 4.69 2.58
C HIS A 15 23.10 3.96 3.47
N GLY A 16 23.04 2.63 3.49
CA GLY A 16 24.13 1.79 3.99
C GLY A 16 23.68 0.62 4.83
N PHE A 17 23.17 -0.44 4.20
CA PHE A 17 23.41 -1.80 4.67
C PHE A 17 23.70 -2.68 3.46
N ALA A 18 24.96 -3.07 3.36
CA ALA A 18 25.49 -3.93 2.32
C ALA A 18 24.88 -5.33 2.42
N ASP A 19 24.66 -5.90 1.24
CA ASP A 19 24.16 -7.24 0.96
C ASP A 19 25.07 -8.29 1.62
N LYS A 20 24.57 -8.99 2.64
CA LYS A 20 25.13 -10.25 3.12
C LYS A 20 24.03 -11.30 3.07
N GLY A 21 24.12 -12.17 2.07
CA GLY A 21 23.60 -13.55 2.02
C GLY A 21 22.16 -13.77 2.49
N ARG A 22 21.22 -13.89 1.54
CA ARG A 22 19.87 -14.41 1.83
C ARG A 22 19.92 -15.90 2.22
N PRO A 23 19.40 -16.32 3.39
CA PRO A 23 19.11 -17.74 3.63
C PRO A 23 17.88 -18.15 2.80
N VAL A 24 17.94 -19.38 2.29
CA VAL A 24 16.83 -20.05 1.59
C VAL A 24 15.71 -20.31 2.60
N TRP A 25 14.50 -19.84 2.29
CA TRP A 25 13.30 -20.03 3.11
C TRP A 25 12.88 -21.50 3.09
N GLN A 26 13.19 -22.25 4.16
CA GLN A 26 12.58 -23.55 4.42
C GLN A 26 11.28 -23.37 5.19
N ARG A 27 10.19 -23.93 4.65
CA ARG A 27 8.87 -23.98 5.27
C ARG A 27 8.91 -25.00 6.43
N LYS A 28 9.23 -24.55 7.65
CA LYS A 28 9.02 -25.37 8.86
C LYS A 28 7.62 -25.09 9.44
N SER A 29 7.03 -26.19 9.92
CA SER A 29 5.67 -26.46 10.38
C SER A 29 5.12 -25.52 11.47
N SER A 30 3.80 -25.25 11.45
CA SER A 30 2.91 -25.28 12.65
C SER A 30 1.44 -24.85 12.40
N MET A 31 0.84 -25.08 11.22
CA MET A 31 -0.61 -24.82 11.01
C MET A 31 -1.46 -26.10 11.07
N ALA A 32 -0.83 -27.23 11.41
CA ALA A 32 -1.44 -28.57 11.43
C ALA A 32 -1.79 -29.07 12.84
N GLU A 33 -1.50 -28.31 13.90
CA GLU A 33 -1.64 -28.74 15.30
C GLU A 33 -2.78 -28.05 16.07
N LEU A 34 -3.46 -27.03 15.50
CA LEU A 34 -4.71 -26.55 16.09
C LEU A 34 -5.80 -27.58 15.80
N ASP A 35 -6.39 -28.17 16.84
CA ASP A 35 -7.51 -29.07 16.68
C ASP A 35 -8.66 -28.35 15.94
N ASN A 36 -9.21 -29.03 14.94
CA ASN A 36 -10.28 -28.52 14.09
C ASN A 36 -11.55 -28.25 14.90
N GLU A 37 -11.66 -28.84 16.10
CA GLU A 37 -12.72 -28.60 17.07
C GLU A 37 -12.55 -27.29 17.86
N GLU A 38 -11.34 -26.96 18.33
CA GLU A 38 -11.06 -25.66 18.99
C GLU A 38 -11.26 -24.49 18.02
N LEU A 39 -10.78 -24.62 16.78
CA LEU A 39 -11.02 -23.63 15.71
C LEU A 39 -12.49 -23.43 15.37
N ARG A 40 -13.35 -24.44 15.61
CA ARG A 40 -14.82 -24.30 15.48
C ARG A 40 -15.41 -23.60 16.69
N ARG A 41 -14.98 -23.94 17.90
CA ARG A 41 -15.44 -23.31 19.15
C ARG A 41 -15.08 -21.82 19.22
N LEU A 42 -13.91 -21.42 18.70
CA LEU A 42 -13.46 -20.02 18.66
C LEU A 42 -14.24 -19.13 17.68
N LYS A 43 -15.01 -19.70 16.74
CA LYS A 43 -15.79 -18.92 15.76
C LYS A 43 -17.00 -18.22 16.36
N ASP A 44 -17.56 -18.79 17.43
CA ASP A 44 -18.84 -18.36 18.01
C ASP A 44 -18.65 -17.63 19.36
N VAL A 45 -17.40 -17.33 19.76
CA VAL A 45 -17.08 -16.67 21.03
C VAL A 45 -17.43 -15.17 20.98
N ASN A 46 -18.12 -14.68 22.01
CA ASN A 46 -18.43 -13.26 22.15
C ASN A 46 -17.19 -12.42 22.54
N MET A 47 -16.59 -11.77 21.55
CA MET A 47 -15.37 -10.96 21.73
C MET A 47 -15.59 -9.60 22.41
N ASP A 48 -16.83 -9.27 22.76
CA ASP A 48 -17.15 -8.06 23.52
C ASP A 48 -16.54 -8.09 24.94
N GLU A 49 -16.27 -9.28 25.46
CA GLU A 49 -15.76 -9.51 26.81
C GLU A 49 -14.25 -9.83 26.79
N ALA A 50 -13.52 -9.37 27.81
CA ALA A 50 -12.07 -9.56 27.88
C ALA A 50 -11.62 -11.02 28.03
N PRO A 51 -12.28 -11.89 28.83
CA PRO A 51 -11.89 -13.30 28.94
C PRO A 51 -11.90 -14.02 27.58
N ALA A 52 -12.90 -13.76 26.76
CA ALA A 52 -12.98 -14.25 25.38
C ALA A 52 -11.79 -13.77 24.53
N ARG A 53 -11.48 -12.47 24.59
CA ARG A 53 -10.33 -11.89 23.86
C ARG A 53 -9.00 -12.51 24.26
N ARG A 54 -8.80 -12.74 25.56
CA ARG A 54 -7.60 -13.38 26.11
C ARG A 54 -7.50 -14.85 25.76
N HIS A 55 -8.61 -15.60 25.84
CA HIS A 55 -8.63 -17.00 25.44
C HIS A 55 -8.24 -17.18 23.97
N VAL A 56 -8.82 -16.38 23.07
CA VAL A 56 -8.42 -16.36 21.65
C VAL A 56 -6.94 -16.00 21.52
N ARG A 57 -6.45 -14.98 22.23
CA ARG A 57 -5.03 -14.59 22.23
C ARG A 57 -4.11 -15.75 22.59
N ASP A 58 -4.49 -16.54 23.58
CA ASP A 58 -3.71 -17.66 24.09
C ASP A 58 -3.67 -18.81 23.09
N CYS A 59 -4.81 -19.17 22.48
CA CYS A 59 -4.90 -20.21 21.45
C CYS A 59 -4.01 -19.93 20.22
N PHE A 60 -3.73 -18.66 19.91
CA PHE A 60 -2.89 -18.28 18.76
C PHE A 60 -1.48 -17.80 19.17
N ARG A 61 -1.11 -17.89 20.45
CA ARG A 61 0.18 -17.38 20.95
C ARG A 61 1.35 -18.06 20.25
N ASP A 62 1.34 -19.38 20.16
CA ASP A 62 2.45 -20.16 19.57
C ASP A 62 2.57 -19.94 18.06
N ILE A 63 1.43 -19.83 17.37
CA ILE A 63 1.41 -19.48 15.94
C ILE A 63 2.04 -18.11 15.71
N GLN A 64 1.70 -17.13 16.56
CA GLN A 64 2.29 -15.79 16.46
C GLN A 64 3.81 -15.82 16.68
N HIS A 65 4.29 -16.59 17.66
CA HIS A 65 5.73 -16.72 17.90
C HIS A 65 6.47 -17.40 16.73
N ASN A 66 5.79 -18.27 15.99
CA ASN A 66 6.36 -19.00 14.86
C ASN A 66 6.24 -18.28 13.50
N LEU A 67 5.63 -17.09 13.45
CA LEU A 67 5.52 -16.30 12.21
C LEU A 67 6.87 -15.68 11.83
N ASP A 68 7.53 -16.24 10.82
CA ASP A 68 8.79 -15.73 10.25
C ASP A 68 8.56 -14.52 9.32
N HIS A 69 8.26 -13.36 9.91
CA HIS A 69 8.03 -12.10 9.19
C HIS A 69 8.93 -10.98 9.72
N ILE A 70 9.47 -10.10 8.88
CA ILE A 70 10.41 -9.02 9.29
C ILE A 70 9.84 -8.05 10.33
N LEU A 71 8.50 -7.88 10.36
CA LEU A 71 7.80 -7.09 11.39
C LEU A 71 7.53 -7.89 12.67
N ILE A 72 7.51 -9.22 12.61
CA ILE A 72 7.17 -10.12 13.72
C ILE A 72 8.43 -10.75 14.34
N LYS A 73 9.55 -10.80 13.61
CA LYS A 73 10.85 -11.20 14.13
C LYS A 73 11.16 -10.31 15.32
N THR A 74 10.98 -10.89 16.50
CA THR A 74 11.58 -10.45 17.73
C THR A 74 13.09 -10.50 17.49
N PRO A 75 13.84 -9.38 17.43
CA PRO A 75 15.27 -9.46 17.65
C PRO A 75 15.48 -10.11 19.03
N GLY A 76 15.83 -11.39 19.01
CA GLY A 76 15.99 -12.23 20.20
C GLY A 76 17.23 -11.88 21.02
N ASP A 77 18.05 -10.95 20.54
CA ASP A 77 19.28 -10.54 21.21
C ASP A 77 19.13 -9.08 21.69
N GLY A 78 19.02 -8.88 23.02
CA GLY A 78 19.21 -7.57 23.66
C GLY A 78 17.97 -6.82 24.17
N ILE A 79 16.77 -7.43 24.17
CA ILE A 79 15.55 -6.81 24.74
C ILE A 79 14.83 -7.76 25.69
N LYS A 80 14.55 -7.27 26.90
CA LYS A 80 13.64 -7.90 27.86
C LYS A 80 12.20 -7.44 27.60
N THR A 81 11.35 -8.35 27.13
CA THR A 81 9.91 -8.10 26.95
C THR A 81 9.14 -8.64 28.15
N LYS A 82 8.23 -7.84 28.71
CA LYS A 82 7.34 -8.25 29.80
C LYS A 82 5.90 -7.86 29.51
N GLU A 83 4.99 -8.80 29.69
CA GLU A 83 3.53 -8.60 29.67
C GLU A 83 3.01 -8.67 31.10
N SER A 84 2.04 -7.82 31.45
CA SER A 84 1.47 -7.73 32.79
C SER A 84 0.02 -7.30 32.77
N TYR A 85 -0.72 -7.74 33.78
CA TYR A 85 -2.06 -7.29 34.09
C TYR A 85 -2.03 -6.56 35.44
N GLU A 86 -2.60 -5.37 35.49
CA GLU A 86 -2.68 -4.56 36.71
C GLU A 86 -4.10 -3.99 36.82
N VAL A 87 -4.69 -4.04 38.01
CA VAL A 87 -6.02 -3.47 38.26
C VAL A 87 -5.87 -1.97 38.53
N ASN A 88 -6.58 -1.14 37.77
CA ASN A 88 -6.56 0.31 37.97
C ASN A 88 -7.51 0.74 39.12
N SER A 89 -7.45 2.02 39.49
CA SER A 89 -8.30 2.64 40.52
C SER A 89 -9.80 2.49 40.27
N ARG A 90 -10.21 2.26 39.02
CA ARG A 90 -11.61 2.06 38.61
C ARG A 90 -12.04 0.59 38.64
N GLY A 91 -11.15 -0.33 39.01
CA GLY A 91 -11.43 -1.75 39.13
C GLY A 91 -11.39 -2.53 37.81
N PHE A 92 -10.78 -1.98 36.76
CA PHE A 92 -10.53 -2.69 35.51
C PHE A 92 -9.14 -3.31 35.51
N GLU A 93 -9.05 -4.57 35.12
CA GLU A 93 -7.77 -5.23 34.85
C GLU A 93 -7.20 -4.80 33.49
N ILE A 94 -6.10 -4.07 33.54
CA ILE A 94 -5.43 -3.44 32.41
C ILE A 94 -4.27 -4.29 31.94
N PHE A 95 -4.29 -4.67 30.67
CA PHE A 95 -3.15 -5.29 30.02
C PHE A 95 -2.11 -4.24 29.64
N SER A 96 -0.86 -4.55 29.91
CA SER A 96 0.29 -3.73 29.57
C SER A 96 1.44 -4.58 29.06
N LYS A 97 2.24 -3.98 28.18
CA LYS A 97 3.43 -4.59 27.61
C LYS A 97 4.60 -3.61 27.67
N SER A 98 5.77 -4.13 28.02
CA SER A 98 6.99 -3.36 28.12
C SER A 98 8.15 -4.03 27.39
N TRP A 99 9.03 -3.19 26.85
CA TRP A 99 10.25 -3.58 26.18
C TRP A 99 11.40 -2.76 26.76
N LEU A 100 12.33 -3.43 27.42
CA LEU A 100 13.48 -2.82 28.06
C LEU A 100 14.78 -3.33 27.42
N PRO A 101 15.80 -2.47 27.24
CA PRO A 101 17.13 -2.94 26.84
C PRO A 101 17.68 -3.91 27.89
N GLU A 102 18.21 -5.06 27.47
CA GLU A 102 18.67 -6.10 28.38
C GLU A 102 20.04 -5.78 29.01
N SER A 103 20.95 -5.22 28.21
CA SER A 103 22.34 -4.99 28.62
C SER A 103 22.63 -3.57 29.13
N SER A 104 21.62 -2.69 29.22
CA SER A 104 21.84 -1.29 29.61
C SER A 104 20.63 -0.63 30.24
N ARG A 105 20.88 0.39 31.08
CA ARG A 105 19.81 1.24 31.63
C ARG A 105 19.15 2.06 30.49
N PRO A 106 17.81 2.17 30.45
CA PRO A 106 17.14 3.01 29.47
C PRO A 106 17.60 4.46 29.49
N ARG A 107 17.74 5.06 28.31
CA ARG A 107 18.09 6.48 28.13
C ARG A 107 16.93 7.43 28.42
N ALA A 108 15.72 6.98 28.10
CA ALA A 108 14.46 7.67 28.32
C ALA A 108 13.31 6.66 28.30
N LEU A 109 12.16 7.06 28.84
CA LEU A 109 10.92 6.29 28.75
C LEU A 109 10.08 6.77 27.57
N VAL A 110 9.45 5.83 26.87
CA VAL A 110 8.46 6.09 25.83
C VAL A 110 7.16 5.39 26.19
N CYS A 111 6.11 6.16 26.42
CA CYS A 111 4.79 5.70 26.84
C CYS A 111 3.81 5.76 25.65
N PHE A 112 3.48 4.60 25.09
CA PHE A 112 2.72 4.44 23.86
C PHE A 112 1.20 4.40 24.07
N CYS A 113 0.52 5.39 23.48
CA CYS A 113 -0.93 5.52 23.42
C CYS A 113 -1.45 5.08 22.04
N HIS A 114 -2.19 3.97 21.99
CA HIS A 114 -2.70 3.38 20.75
C HIS A 114 -3.96 4.08 20.19
N GLY A 115 -4.29 3.80 18.92
CA GLY A 115 -5.46 4.35 18.24
C GLY A 115 -6.79 3.68 18.63
N TYR A 116 -7.91 4.24 18.16
CA TYR A 116 -9.23 3.63 18.35
C TYR A 116 -9.32 2.33 17.54
N GLY A 117 -9.67 1.23 18.21
CA GLY A 117 -9.76 -0.10 17.61
C GLY A 117 -8.40 -0.81 17.44
N ASP A 118 -7.35 -0.29 18.08
CA ASP A 118 -5.99 -0.84 18.08
C ASP A 118 -5.67 -1.52 19.43
N THR A 119 -4.49 -2.16 19.54
CA THR A 119 -3.98 -2.78 20.77
C THR A 119 -2.45 -2.66 20.88
N CYS A 120 -1.94 -2.58 22.10
CA CYS A 120 -0.50 -2.62 22.36
C CYS A 120 0.15 -3.98 22.07
N THR A 121 -0.63 -5.05 21.91
CA THR A 121 -0.13 -6.41 21.65
C THR A 121 0.76 -6.46 20.40
N PHE A 122 0.43 -5.67 19.37
CA PHE A 122 1.10 -5.64 18.06
C PHE A 122 1.92 -4.36 17.82
N PHE A 123 2.46 -3.75 18.89
CA PHE A 123 3.30 -2.56 18.78
C PHE A 123 4.77 -2.90 18.45
N PHE A 124 5.04 -3.21 17.18
CA PHE A 124 6.37 -3.65 16.72
C PHE A 124 7.42 -2.54 16.78
N GLU A 125 7.03 -1.28 16.63
CA GLU A 125 7.91 -0.12 16.80
C GLU A 125 8.52 -0.04 18.20
N GLY A 126 7.82 -0.57 19.22
CA GLY A 126 8.31 -0.61 20.60
C GLY A 126 9.62 -1.39 20.74
N MET A 127 9.74 -2.49 20.00
CA MET A 127 10.99 -3.27 19.95
C MET A 127 12.15 -2.47 19.34
N ARG A 128 11.91 -1.76 18.25
CA ARG A 128 12.96 -0.99 17.57
C ARG A 128 13.46 0.16 18.44
N LEU A 129 12.55 0.78 19.18
CA LEU A 129 12.90 1.81 20.16
C LEU A 129 13.68 1.20 21.34
N ALA A 130 13.30 0.02 21.83
CA ALA A 130 14.04 -0.68 22.87
C ALA A 130 15.47 -1.06 22.44
N LEU A 131 15.65 -1.58 21.22
CA LEU A 131 16.99 -1.82 20.64
C LEU A 131 17.82 -0.54 20.54
N SER A 132 17.17 0.61 20.43
CA SER A 132 17.85 1.92 20.38
C SER A 132 18.18 2.48 21.78
N GLY A 133 17.94 1.69 22.84
CA GLY A 133 18.27 2.04 24.23
C GLY A 133 17.16 2.76 25.00
N TYR A 134 15.90 2.72 24.54
CA TYR A 134 14.76 3.34 25.23
C TYR A 134 13.93 2.32 26.01
N GLY A 135 13.34 2.74 27.13
CA GLY A 135 12.40 1.91 27.88
C GLY A 135 11.00 2.18 27.35
N VAL A 136 10.37 1.18 26.73
CA VAL A 136 9.10 1.38 26.05
C VAL A 136 7.98 0.68 26.81
N PHE A 137 6.90 1.42 27.06
CA PHE A 137 5.72 0.93 27.78
C PHE A 137 4.47 1.23 26.98
N ALA A 138 3.58 0.25 26.89
CA ALA A 138 2.31 0.36 26.20
C ALA A 138 1.22 -0.29 27.04
N MET A 139 0.02 0.26 27.00
CA MET A 139 -1.15 -0.28 27.68
C MET A 139 -2.32 -0.39 26.71
N ASP A 140 -3.18 -1.38 26.94
CA ASP A 140 -4.50 -1.43 26.32
C ASP A 140 -5.49 -0.65 27.18
N TYR A 141 -6.29 0.22 26.58
CA TYR A 141 -7.32 0.97 27.30
C TYR A 141 -8.46 0.07 27.79
N PRO A 142 -9.24 0.46 28.82
CA PRO A 142 -10.47 -0.25 29.17
C PRO A 142 -11.38 -0.43 27.94
N GLY A 143 -11.77 -1.66 27.65
CA GLY A 143 -12.54 -2.05 26.47
C GLY A 143 -11.72 -2.28 25.20
N PHE A 144 -10.39 -2.23 25.26
CA PHE A 144 -9.51 -2.44 24.10
C PHE A 144 -8.54 -3.59 24.33
N GLY A 145 -8.06 -4.17 23.23
CA GLY A 145 -7.13 -5.30 23.23
C GLY A 145 -7.46 -6.36 24.27
N LEU A 146 -6.55 -6.59 25.22
CA LEU A 146 -6.68 -7.59 26.27
C LEU A 146 -7.13 -7.02 27.63
N SER A 147 -7.34 -5.71 27.73
CA SER A 147 -7.86 -5.06 28.93
C SER A 147 -9.34 -5.35 29.14
N GLU A 148 -9.77 -5.33 30.40
CA GLU A 148 -11.17 -5.46 30.79
C GLU A 148 -12.05 -4.34 30.26
N GLY A 149 -13.36 -4.59 30.24
CA GLY A 149 -14.37 -3.67 29.73
C GLY A 149 -14.99 -4.10 28.39
N LEU A 150 -16.08 -3.42 28.05
CA LEU A 150 -16.86 -3.69 26.85
C LEU A 150 -16.09 -3.25 25.59
N HIS A 151 -15.98 -4.15 24.60
CA HIS A 151 -15.13 -3.90 23.44
C HIS A 151 -15.46 -2.61 22.68
N GLY A 152 -14.47 -1.73 22.54
CA GLY A 152 -14.57 -0.45 21.83
C GLY A 152 -15.42 0.61 22.55
N TYR A 153 -15.90 0.35 23.75
CA TYR A 153 -16.77 1.28 24.47
C TYR A 153 -15.95 2.26 25.34
N ILE A 154 -16.07 3.55 25.02
CA ILE A 154 -15.46 4.64 25.81
C ILE A 154 -16.59 5.41 26.50
N SER A 155 -16.71 5.23 27.82
CA SER A 155 -17.72 5.91 28.64
C SER A 155 -17.47 7.41 28.78
N SER A 156 -16.21 7.81 28.93
CA SER A 156 -15.78 9.21 28.96
C SER A 156 -14.33 9.29 28.48
N PHE A 157 -14.06 10.28 27.65
CA PHE A 157 -12.70 10.53 27.16
C PHE A 157 -11.79 11.12 28.26
N ASP A 158 -12.36 11.78 29.29
CA ASP A 158 -11.60 12.22 30.46
C ASP A 158 -11.16 11.06 31.33
N LEU A 159 -12.08 10.13 31.61
CA LEU A 159 -11.77 8.94 32.40
C LEU A 159 -10.71 8.07 31.71
N LEU A 160 -10.81 7.91 30.38
CA LEU A 160 -9.80 7.24 29.58
C LEU A 160 -8.41 7.89 29.76
N VAL A 161 -8.34 9.22 29.74
CA VAL A 161 -7.08 9.95 29.95
C VAL A 161 -6.56 9.75 31.36
N GLU A 162 -7.44 9.77 32.36
CA GLU A 162 -7.07 9.54 33.76
C GLU A 162 -6.51 8.13 33.97
N ASP A 163 -7.11 7.11 33.37
CA ASP A 163 -6.60 5.73 33.39
C ASP A 163 -5.18 5.63 32.81
N VAL A 164 -4.90 6.37 31.74
CA VAL A 164 -3.57 6.40 31.11
C VAL A 164 -2.56 7.18 31.96
N ILE A 165 -2.99 8.28 32.59
CA ILE A 165 -2.15 9.05 33.51
C ILE A 165 -1.77 8.19 34.70
N GLU A 166 -2.74 7.51 35.31
CA GLU A 166 -2.52 6.59 36.45
C GLU A 166 -1.47 5.54 36.10
N HIS A 167 -1.70 4.79 35.02
CA HIS A 167 -0.82 3.70 34.62
C HIS A 167 0.63 4.16 34.36
N TYR A 168 0.82 5.26 33.61
CA TYR A 168 2.17 5.73 33.33
C TYR A 168 2.83 6.48 34.47
N SER A 169 2.06 7.10 35.38
CA SER A 169 2.63 7.69 36.59
C SER A 169 3.20 6.59 37.50
N ASN A 170 2.46 5.49 37.67
CA ASN A 170 2.93 4.31 38.41
C ASN A 170 4.22 3.72 37.83
N ILE A 171 4.37 3.73 36.50
CA ILE A 171 5.62 3.30 35.84
C ILE A 171 6.74 4.31 36.09
N LYS A 172 6.49 5.61 35.89
CA LYS A 172 7.49 6.66 36.05
C LYS A 172 8.02 6.78 37.48
N GLU A 173 7.17 6.52 38.47
CA GLU A 173 7.52 6.60 39.89
C GLU A 173 8.40 5.44 40.36
N LYS A 174 8.58 4.38 39.56
CA LYS A 174 9.49 3.29 39.89
C LYS A 174 10.92 3.83 40.06
N PRO A 175 11.66 3.44 41.12
CA PRO A 175 13.00 3.96 41.38
C PRO A 175 13.97 3.85 40.19
N GLU A 176 13.85 2.76 39.43
CA GLU A 176 14.62 2.50 38.20
C GLU A 176 14.44 3.58 37.11
N PHE A 177 13.28 4.24 37.07
CA PHE A 177 12.86 5.16 36.02
C PHE A 177 12.63 6.60 36.46
N SER A 178 12.47 6.85 37.76
CA SER A 178 12.13 8.17 38.35
C SER A 178 12.99 9.35 37.89
N SER A 179 14.26 9.12 37.57
CA SER A 179 15.19 10.17 37.12
C SER A 179 15.32 10.30 35.60
N LEU A 180 14.61 9.47 34.82
CA LEU A 180 14.74 9.44 33.37
C LEU A 180 13.78 10.42 32.68
N PRO A 181 14.18 11.05 31.57
CA PRO A 181 13.26 11.79 30.74
C PRO A 181 12.17 10.86 30.20
N SER A 182 10.94 11.36 30.10
CA SER A 182 9.78 10.57 29.71
C SER A 182 8.99 11.26 28.60
N PHE A 183 8.60 10.48 27.58
CA PHE A 183 7.94 10.97 26.39
C PHE A 183 6.63 10.22 26.15
N LEU A 184 5.58 10.96 25.78
CA LEU A 184 4.34 10.37 25.27
C LEU A 184 4.50 10.03 23.78
N PHE A 185 4.03 8.88 23.34
CA PHE A 185 3.96 8.53 21.93
C PHE A 185 2.50 8.22 21.57
N GLY A 186 1.85 9.08 20.79
CA GLY A 186 0.43 8.94 20.49
C GLY A 186 0.15 8.75 19.00
N GLN A 187 -0.62 7.71 18.68
CA GLN A 187 -1.10 7.44 17.31
C GLN A 187 -2.61 7.65 17.20
N SER A 188 -3.08 8.43 16.21
CA SER A 188 -4.52 8.64 15.96
C SER A 188 -5.25 9.11 17.24
N MET A 189 -6.25 8.37 17.74
CA MET A 189 -6.91 8.65 19.02
C MET A 189 -5.91 8.74 20.19
N GLY A 190 -4.88 7.90 20.22
CA GLY A 190 -3.79 7.95 21.20
C GLY A 190 -3.01 9.27 21.17
N GLY A 191 -2.96 9.93 20.01
CA GLY A 191 -2.45 11.30 19.88
C GLY A 191 -3.34 12.32 20.59
N ALA A 192 -4.66 12.15 20.52
CA ALA A 192 -5.61 12.98 21.28
C ALA A 192 -5.49 12.75 22.79
N VAL A 193 -5.34 11.49 23.25
CA VAL A 193 -5.12 11.24 24.68
C VAL A 193 -3.77 11.84 25.10
N SER A 194 -2.69 11.69 24.31
CA SER A 194 -1.38 12.28 24.61
C SER A 194 -1.43 13.80 24.75
N LEU A 195 -2.14 14.49 23.84
CA LEU A 195 -2.33 15.94 23.89
C LEU A 195 -3.16 16.35 25.12
N LYS A 196 -4.23 15.63 25.42
CA LYS A 196 -5.09 15.90 26.58
C LYS A 196 -4.38 15.65 27.91
N ILE A 197 -3.53 14.62 27.97
CA ILE A 197 -2.61 14.39 29.10
C ILE A 197 -1.69 15.60 29.28
N HIS A 198 -1.04 16.05 28.20
CA HIS A 198 -0.15 17.21 28.28
C HIS A 198 -0.89 18.47 28.75
N PHE A 199 -2.14 18.70 28.33
CA PHE A 199 -2.93 19.81 28.84
C PHE A 199 -3.31 19.69 30.33
N LYS A 200 -3.57 18.48 30.82
CA LYS A 200 -3.85 18.25 32.26
C LYS A 200 -2.58 18.36 33.12
N GLN A 201 -1.43 17.91 32.62
CA GLN A 201 -0.15 17.90 33.32
C GLN A 201 1.00 18.46 32.46
N PRO A 202 1.06 19.79 32.26
CA PRO A 202 1.94 20.43 31.27
C PRO A 202 3.43 20.23 31.54
N ASN A 203 3.81 20.09 32.81
CA ASN A 203 5.20 19.99 33.24
C ASN A 203 5.63 18.56 33.57
N ALA A 204 4.73 17.57 33.46
CA ALA A 204 5.02 16.21 33.89
C ALA A 204 5.78 15.38 32.85
N TRP A 205 5.83 15.81 31.59
CA TRP A 205 6.41 15.07 30.48
C TRP A 205 7.50 15.90 29.78
N THR A 206 8.60 15.25 29.41
CA THR A 206 9.71 15.90 28.69
C THR A 206 9.30 16.28 27.27
N GLY A 207 8.39 15.52 26.65
CA GLY A 207 7.83 15.84 25.35
C GLY A 207 6.83 14.79 24.85
N ALA A 208 6.35 14.99 23.63
CA ALA A 208 5.44 14.08 22.96
C ALA A 208 5.84 13.84 21.49
N VAL A 209 5.65 12.61 21.03
CA VAL A 209 5.78 12.17 19.64
C VAL A 209 4.37 11.85 19.13
N LEU A 210 3.93 12.56 18.09
CA LEU A 210 2.56 12.45 17.58
C LEU A 210 2.57 11.92 16.15
N VAL A 211 1.89 10.80 15.93
CA VAL A 211 1.76 10.14 14.62
C VAL A 211 0.31 10.19 14.18
N ALA A 212 0.03 10.99 13.14
CA ALA A 212 -1.32 11.24 12.64
C ALA A 212 -2.35 11.49 13.78
N PRO A 213 -2.10 12.45 14.68
CA PRO A 213 -2.92 12.65 15.88
C PRO A 213 -4.34 13.10 15.52
N MET A 214 -5.33 12.61 16.27
CA MET A 214 -6.72 13.04 16.16
C MET A 214 -6.92 14.41 16.82
N CYS A 215 -6.62 15.49 16.10
CA CYS A 215 -6.79 16.85 16.62
C CYS A 215 -8.20 17.43 16.39
N LYS A 216 -8.91 16.96 15.37
CA LYS A 216 -10.28 17.39 15.02
C LYS A 216 -10.97 16.28 14.24
N ILE A 217 -12.27 16.11 14.43
CA ILE A 217 -13.11 15.26 13.56
C ILE A 217 -13.46 16.09 12.33
N ALA A 218 -13.24 15.54 11.13
CA ALA A 218 -13.55 16.21 9.88
C ALA A 218 -15.05 16.54 9.80
N GLU A 219 -15.40 17.73 9.31
CA GLU A 219 -16.77 18.27 9.38
C GLU A 219 -17.78 17.43 8.59
N ASP A 220 -17.33 16.80 7.50
CA ASP A 220 -18.08 15.85 6.68
C ASP A 220 -18.33 14.49 7.34
N MET A 221 -17.57 14.17 8.41
CA MET A 221 -17.73 12.96 9.21
C MET A 221 -18.60 13.20 10.46
N VAL A 222 -19.00 14.45 10.73
CA VAL A 222 -19.87 14.79 11.86
C VAL A 222 -21.33 14.60 11.43
N PRO A 223 -22.15 13.82 12.17
CA PRO A 223 -23.56 13.67 11.84
C PRO A 223 -24.29 15.01 11.93
N PRO A 224 -25.40 15.19 11.17
CA PRO A 224 -26.22 16.40 11.23
C PRO A 224 -26.59 16.77 12.69
N PRO A 225 -26.69 18.07 13.04
CA PRO A 225 -26.88 18.52 14.42
C PRO A 225 -28.03 17.83 15.16
N VAL A 226 -29.17 17.64 14.48
CA VAL A 226 -30.34 16.94 15.03
C VAL A 226 -30.02 15.49 15.38
N LEU A 227 -29.37 14.77 14.45
CA LEU A 227 -28.95 13.39 14.68
C LEU A 227 -27.94 13.31 15.83
N LYS A 228 -27.02 14.28 15.92
CA LYS A 228 -26.07 14.36 17.04
C LYS A 228 -26.80 14.46 18.39
N HIS A 229 -27.83 15.30 18.53
CA HIS A 229 -28.61 15.41 19.76
C HIS A 229 -29.36 14.13 20.10
N ILE A 230 -29.96 13.47 19.10
CA ILE A 230 -30.61 12.17 19.27
C ILE A 230 -29.61 11.11 19.74
N LEU A 231 -28.42 11.05 19.14
CA LEU A 231 -27.37 10.10 19.52
C LEU A 231 -26.84 10.37 20.94
N ILE A 232 -26.71 11.65 21.35
CA ILE A 232 -26.35 12.00 22.73
C ILE A 232 -27.44 11.51 23.70
N GLY A 233 -28.71 11.78 23.43
CA GLY A 233 -29.82 11.30 24.26
C GLY A 233 -29.87 9.77 24.34
N LEU A 234 -29.71 9.08 23.21
CA LEU A 234 -29.62 7.63 23.15
C LEU A 234 -28.42 7.09 23.92
N SER A 235 -27.27 7.77 23.89
CA SER A 235 -26.09 7.36 24.66
C SER A 235 -26.31 7.45 26.17
N SER A 236 -27.20 8.32 26.64
CA SER A 236 -27.56 8.41 28.05
C SER A 236 -28.50 7.28 28.49
N VAL A 237 -29.33 6.74 27.59
CA VAL A 237 -30.33 5.70 27.89
C VAL A 237 -29.82 4.29 27.58
N LEU A 238 -29.13 4.11 26.46
CA LEU A 238 -28.61 2.82 25.97
C LEU A 238 -27.11 2.91 25.60
N PRO A 239 -26.23 3.32 26.54
CA PRO A 239 -24.81 3.58 26.25
C PRO A 239 -24.05 2.37 25.67
N LYS A 240 -24.47 1.17 26.03
CA LYS A 240 -23.78 -0.09 25.67
C LYS A 240 -24.34 -0.76 24.41
N HIS A 241 -25.44 -0.24 23.84
CA HIS A 241 -26.03 -0.84 22.63
C HIS A 241 -25.30 -0.40 21.35
N LYS A 242 -25.05 -1.37 20.48
CA LYS A 242 -24.42 -1.18 19.16
C LYS A 242 -25.44 -0.60 18.16
N LEU A 243 -25.73 0.70 18.28
CA LEU A 243 -26.79 1.37 17.52
C LEU A 243 -26.37 1.82 16.10
N VAL A 244 -25.06 1.94 15.82
CA VAL A 244 -24.56 2.44 14.53
C VAL A 244 -24.18 1.27 13.61
N PRO A 245 -24.74 1.18 12.39
CA PRO A 245 -24.34 0.14 11.43
C PRO A 245 -22.85 0.27 11.10
N GLN A 246 -22.09 -0.81 11.28
CA GLN A 246 -20.71 -0.86 10.82
C GLN A 246 -20.70 -0.99 9.29
N LYS A 247 -20.39 0.11 8.59
CA LYS A 247 -19.86 -0.02 7.23
C LYS A 247 -18.44 -0.57 7.35
N ASP A 248 -18.07 -1.45 6.43
CA ASP A 248 -16.74 -2.06 6.40
C ASP A 248 -15.69 -0.97 6.10
N LEU A 249 -15.09 -0.42 7.18
CA LEU A 249 -14.17 0.73 7.13
C LEU A 249 -12.87 0.41 6.39
N THR A 250 -12.65 -0.85 6.04
CA THR A 250 -11.49 -1.34 5.29
C THR A 250 -11.34 -0.63 3.94
N ASP A 251 -12.46 -0.30 3.29
CA ASP A 251 -12.49 0.47 2.04
C ASP A 251 -12.42 1.99 2.23
N ALA A 252 -12.58 2.51 3.45
CA ALA A 252 -12.52 3.94 3.74
C ALA A 252 -11.16 4.36 4.33
N ALA A 253 -10.52 3.49 5.12
CA ALA A 253 -9.32 3.79 5.90
C ALA A 253 -8.06 4.01 5.06
N PHE A 254 -8.00 3.46 3.85
CA PHE A 254 -6.81 3.55 2.99
C PHE A 254 -7.19 4.18 1.66
N ARG A 255 -6.60 5.31 1.29
CA ARG A 255 -6.90 5.95 0.00
C ARG A 255 -6.27 5.23 -1.21
N ASP A 256 -5.21 4.47 -0.94
CA ASP A 256 -4.40 3.76 -1.92
C ASP A 256 -4.86 2.30 -2.02
N VAL A 257 -5.36 1.92 -3.20
CA VAL A 257 -5.91 0.58 -3.49
C VAL A 257 -4.82 -0.50 -3.36
N THR A 258 -3.56 -0.18 -3.65
CA THR A 258 -2.43 -1.10 -3.50
C THR A 258 -2.13 -1.35 -2.02
N LYS A 259 -2.25 -0.33 -1.17
CA LYS A 259 -2.12 -0.47 0.29
C LYS A 259 -3.33 -1.17 0.91
N ARG A 260 -4.56 -0.91 0.44
CA ARG A 260 -5.76 -1.67 0.83
C ARG A 260 -5.54 -3.16 0.65
N LYS A 261 -5.02 -3.56 -0.51
CA LYS A 261 -4.84 -4.97 -0.87
C LYS A 261 -3.62 -5.62 -0.18
N LEU A 262 -2.52 -4.88 0.04
CA LEU A 262 -1.35 -5.36 0.79
C LEU A 262 -1.74 -5.63 2.24
N ILE A 263 -2.51 -4.70 2.78
CA ILE A 263 -3.11 -4.83 4.10
C ILE A 263 -4.14 -5.94 4.06
N ASP A 264 -4.99 -6.12 3.05
CA ASP A 264 -5.92 -7.27 2.98
C ASP A 264 -5.22 -8.64 2.98
N ILE A 265 -3.95 -8.74 2.54
CA ILE A 265 -3.10 -9.95 2.65
C ILE A 265 -2.42 -10.04 4.02
N PHE A 266 -1.85 -8.94 4.52
CA PHE A 266 -1.26 -8.86 5.86
C PHE A 266 -2.33 -9.04 6.95
N ILE A 267 -3.55 -8.57 6.69
CA ILE A 267 -4.80 -8.81 7.39
C ILE A 267 -5.18 -10.26 7.15
N LYS A 268 -5.27 -10.83 5.95
CA LYS A 268 -5.60 -12.28 5.87
C LYS A 268 -4.61 -13.21 6.63
N GLN A 269 -3.36 -12.80 6.86
CA GLN A 269 -2.38 -13.53 7.69
C GLN A 269 -2.39 -13.16 9.20
N VAL A 270 -2.45 -11.88 9.55
CA VAL A 270 -2.50 -11.37 10.94
C VAL A 270 -3.92 -11.27 11.47
N PHE A 271 -4.87 -10.92 10.62
CA PHE A 271 -6.33 -10.91 10.82
C PHE A 271 -6.97 -12.29 10.58
N LEU A 272 -6.27 -13.41 10.35
CA LEU A 272 -6.92 -14.70 10.69
C LEU A 272 -7.25 -14.71 12.20
N PHE A 273 -6.43 -14.02 13.00
CA PHE A 273 -6.68 -13.65 14.39
C PHE A 273 -7.90 -12.72 14.56
N PHE A 274 -8.11 -11.71 13.70
CA PHE A 274 -9.21 -10.72 13.80
C PHE A 274 -10.48 -11.07 12.97
N LYS A 275 -10.41 -11.97 11.98
CA LYS A 275 -11.53 -12.41 11.12
C LYS A 275 -12.29 -13.57 11.75
N LEU A 276 -11.65 -14.32 12.66
CA LEU A 276 -12.36 -15.12 13.67
C LEU A 276 -13.13 -14.23 14.68
N CYS A 277 -12.81 -12.93 14.78
CA CYS A 277 -13.45 -11.99 15.72
C CYS A 277 -14.60 -11.16 15.13
N ARG A 278 -14.98 -11.35 13.86
CA ARG A 278 -16.12 -10.62 13.25
C ARG A 278 -16.80 -11.50 12.20
N HIS A 279 -17.84 -12.23 12.60
CA HIS A 279 -19.11 -12.27 11.89
C HIS A 279 -20.08 -13.22 12.58
N HIS A 280 -21.22 -12.70 13.05
CA HIS A 280 -22.47 -13.45 13.06
C HIS A 280 -23.46 -12.67 12.21
N THR A 281 -23.80 -13.21 11.04
CA THR A 281 -25.10 -13.86 10.75
C THR A 281 -25.18 -14.19 9.25
N THR A 282 -25.85 -15.31 8.95
CA THR A 282 -26.38 -15.79 7.66
C THR A 282 -25.44 -16.45 6.63
N SER A 283 -25.42 -17.79 6.71
CA SER A 283 -25.60 -18.81 5.66
C SER A 283 -24.86 -18.77 4.31
N PHE A 284 -24.40 -19.98 3.93
CA PHE A 284 -24.11 -20.49 2.58
C PHE A 284 -22.75 -20.16 1.94
N VAL A 285 -21.81 -21.11 2.01
CA VAL A 285 -21.35 -21.99 0.91
C VAL A 285 -20.04 -22.68 1.32
N ILE A 286 -20.12 -24.00 1.48
CA ILE A 286 -19.00 -24.94 1.54
C ILE A 286 -18.47 -25.11 0.11
N ALA A 287 -17.15 -25.30 0.01
CA ALA A 287 -16.38 -25.65 -1.19
C ALA A 287 -16.05 -24.49 -2.15
N THR A 288 -14.84 -23.93 -2.01
CA THR A 288 -13.94 -23.47 -3.11
C THR A 288 -12.68 -22.75 -2.57
N SER A 289 -12.01 -23.27 -1.52
CA SER A 289 -10.78 -22.62 -0.99
C SER A 289 -9.45 -23.19 -1.50
N ARG A 290 -9.45 -24.19 -2.41
CA ARG A 290 -8.20 -24.73 -2.98
C ARG A 290 -7.74 -24.08 -4.30
N VAL A 291 -8.56 -23.23 -4.92
CA VAL A 291 -8.22 -22.63 -6.24
C VAL A 291 -7.90 -21.13 -6.14
N TYR A 292 -8.47 -20.40 -5.17
CA TYR A 292 -8.27 -18.95 -5.04
C TYR A 292 -6.92 -18.52 -4.44
N GLY A 293 -6.29 -19.36 -3.61
CA GLY A 293 -5.00 -19.04 -2.97
C GLY A 293 -3.82 -18.95 -3.94
N LEU A 294 -3.84 -19.74 -5.03
CA LEU A 294 -2.79 -19.72 -6.04
C LEU A 294 -2.98 -18.61 -7.09
N LEU A 295 -4.22 -18.19 -7.33
CA LEU A 295 -4.54 -17.11 -8.26
C LEU A 295 -4.25 -15.72 -7.66
N SER A 296 -4.51 -15.52 -6.37
CA SER A 296 -4.34 -14.21 -5.72
C SER A 296 -2.88 -13.78 -5.54
N ALA A 297 -1.96 -14.71 -5.24
CA ALA A 297 -0.53 -14.41 -5.12
C ALA A 297 0.13 -14.08 -6.47
N LYS A 298 -0.34 -14.67 -7.58
CA LYS A 298 0.12 -14.36 -8.94
C LYS A 298 -0.33 -12.97 -9.40
N MET A 299 -1.50 -12.49 -8.97
CA MET A 299 -2.02 -11.17 -9.31
C MET A 299 -1.31 -10.00 -8.60
N PHE A 300 -0.63 -10.28 -7.47
CA PHE A 300 -0.12 -9.23 -6.58
C PHE A 300 1.22 -8.63 -6.99
N SER A 301 2.09 -9.44 -7.57
CA SER A 301 3.38 -9.01 -8.11
C SER A 301 3.26 -8.42 -9.53
N ALA A 302 2.24 -8.81 -10.28
CA ALA A 302 1.90 -8.24 -11.57
C ALA A 302 1.57 -6.75 -11.48
N GLN A 303 0.89 -6.31 -10.42
CA GLN A 303 0.54 -4.90 -10.23
C GLN A 303 1.75 -3.97 -10.09
N ASN A 304 2.90 -4.47 -9.61
CA ASN A 304 4.13 -3.67 -9.57
C ASN A 304 4.65 -3.30 -10.96
N LYS A 305 4.24 -4.04 -12.00
CA LYS A 305 4.55 -3.74 -13.40
C LYS A 305 3.70 -2.62 -14.00
N ILE A 306 2.72 -2.08 -13.28
CA ILE A 306 1.94 -0.92 -13.72
C ILE A 306 2.18 0.26 -12.77
N LYS A 307 2.52 1.43 -13.31
CA LYS A 307 2.54 2.70 -12.58
C LYS A 307 1.82 3.78 -13.37
N LYS A 308 0.62 4.13 -12.94
CA LYS A 308 -0.19 5.20 -13.54
C LYS A 308 0.11 6.56 -12.91
N ASP A 309 -0.09 7.62 -13.68
CA ASP A 309 -0.11 8.98 -13.14
C ASP A 309 -1.36 9.21 -12.26
N LYS A 310 -1.21 10.07 -11.25
CA LYS A 310 -2.13 10.33 -10.12
C LYS A 310 -3.62 10.14 -10.45
N ASN A 311 -4.26 9.15 -9.80
CA ASN A 311 -5.71 8.85 -9.73
C ASN A 311 -6.40 8.13 -10.90
N ALA A 312 -5.67 7.62 -11.90
CA ALA A 312 -6.31 6.82 -12.97
C ALA A 312 -6.54 5.37 -12.52
N ALA A 313 -7.78 4.87 -12.63
CA ALA A 313 -8.14 3.48 -12.34
C ALA A 313 -7.43 2.50 -13.30
N THR A 314 -7.07 1.31 -12.82
CA THR A 314 -6.54 0.22 -13.67
C THR A 314 -7.67 -0.36 -14.51
N THR A 315 -7.44 -0.48 -15.81
CA THR A 315 -8.35 -1.11 -16.77
C THR A 315 -8.04 -2.61 -16.83
N GLU A 316 -9.01 -3.44 -17.17
CA GLU A 316 -8.82 -4.90 -17.36
C GLU A 316 -7.64 -5.22 -18.31
N CYS A 317 -7.48 -4.45 -19.39
CA CYS A 317 -6.36 -4.60 -20.31
C CYS A 317 -5.00 -4.33 -19.66
N ASP A 318 -4.92 -3.39 -18.70
CA ASP A 318 -3.68 -3.12 -17.98
C ASP A 318 -3.28 -4.34 -17.16
N GLU A 319 -4.24 -4.89 -16.40
CA GLU A 319 -4.01 -6.02 -15.50
C GLU A 319 -3.55 -7.27 -16.26
N LEU A 320 -4.15 -7.55 -17.43
CA LEU A 320 -3.72 -8.65 -18.29
C LEU A 320 -2.29 -8.49 -18.78
N VAL A 321 -1.89 -7.28 -19.21
CA VAL A 321 -0.51 -7.02 -19.67
C VAL A 321 0.48 -7.08 -18.51
N ALA A 322 0.12 -6.54 -17.34
CA ALA A 322 0.92 -6.68 -16.13
C ALA A 322 1.18 -8.13 -15.75
N GLN A 323 0.13 -8.95 -15.77
CA GLN A 323 0.24 -10.38 -15.48
C GLN A 323 1.16 -11.05 -16.50
N ALA A 324 0.95 -10.75 -17.78
CA ALA A 324 1.77 -11.29 -18.85
C ALA A 324 3.26 -10.98 -18.64
N LEU A 325 3.61 -9.74 -18.31
CA LEU A 325 4.99 -9.30 -18.01
C LEU A 325 5.55 -9.99 -16.76
N PHE A 326 4.74 -10.16 -15.71
CA PHE A 326 5.18 -10.83 -14.49
C PHE A 326 5.44 -12.32 -14.70
N ASP A 327 4.59 -13.05 -15.44
CA ASP A 327 4.92 -14.46 -15.67
C ASP A 327 6.14 -14.60 -16.59
N LEU A 328 6.39 -13.65 -17.51
CA LEU A 328 7.60 -13.65 -18.33
C LEU A 328 8.86 -13.42 -17.50
N GLU A 329 8.81 -12.54 -16.49
CA GLU A 329 9.90 -12.35 -15.54
C GLU A 329 10.24 -13.64 -14.77
N ASN A 330 9.25 -14.45 -14.41
CA ASN A 330 9.49 -15.68 -13.64
C ASN A 330 9.81 -16.91 -14.50
N THR A 331 9.23 -16.98 -15.70
CA THR A 331 9.37 -18.14 -16.58
C THR A 331 10.67 -18.08 -17.38
N ASN A 332 11.08 -16.90 -17.84
CA ASN A 332 12.22 -16.75 -18.74
C ASN A 332 13.44 -16.17 -18.01
N GLN A 333 14.48 -17.00 -17.84
CA GLN A 333 15.70 -16.61 -17.13
C GLN A 333 16.48 -15.50 -17.84
N GLU A 334 16.41 -15.40 -19.17
CA GLU A 334 17.14 -14.37 -19.93
C GLU A 334 16.53 -12.97 -19.77
N LEU A 335 15.20 -12.89 -19.76
CA LEU A 335 14.48 -11.61 -19.66
C LEU A 335 14.28 -11.15 -18.21
N LYS A 336 14.52 -12.02 -17.24
CA LYS A 336 14.26 -11.76 -15.82
C LYS A 336 15.01 -10.54 -15.28
N SER A 337 16.30 -10.40 -15.56
CA SER A 337 17.11 -9.28 -15.08
C SER A 337 16.67 -7.95 -15.68
N ASP A 338 16.44 -7.93 -17.00
CA ASP A 338 16.00 -6.74 -17.73
C ASP A 338 14.55 -6.35 -17.38
N LEU A 339 13.64 -7.32 -17.17
CA LEU A 339 12.21 -7.05 -16.88
C LEU A 339 11.96 -6.62 -15.45
N LYS A 340 12.82 -6.97 -14.48
CA LYS A 340 12.61 -6.72 -13.04
C LYS A 340 12.28 -5.25 -12.75
N ASP A 341 13.07 -4.33 -13.30
CA ASP A 341 12.94 -2.88 -13.07
C ASP A 341 11.99 -2.18 -14.06
N LEU A 342 11.50 -2.90 -15.07
CA LEU A 342 10.59 -2.36 -16.06
C LEU A 342 9.15 -2.37 -15.58
N TYR A 343 8.45 -1.27 -15.90
CA TYR A 343 7.02 -1.10 -15.64
C TYR A 343 6.39 -0.29 -16.77
N ILE A 344 5.08 -0.43 -16.92
CA ILE A 344 4.27 0.24 -17.93
C ILE A 344 3.37 1.30 -17.28
N ASN A 345 2.94 2.29 -18.05
CA ASN A 345 1.99 3.29 -17.60
C ASN A 345 0.55 2.83 -17.81
N GLN A 346 0.24 2.36 -19.03
CA GLN A 346 -1.11 2.00 -19.45
C GLN A 346 -1.04 1.02 -20.63
N ALA A 347 -2.06 0.20 -20.81
CA ALA A 347 -2.30 -0.63 -21.97
C ALA A 347 -3.73 -0.38 -22.48
N VAL A 348 -3.89 -0.31 -23.80
CA VAL A 348 -5.17 -0.06 -24.46
C VAL A 348 -5.36 -1.05 -25.59
N ASN A 349 -6.49 -1.75 -25.57
CA ASN A 349 -6.96 -2.53 -26.72
C ASN A 349 -7.52 -1.57 -27.78
N MET A 350 -7.06 -1.71 -29.02
CA MET A 350 -7.53 -0.93 -30.16
C MET A 350 -8.02 -1.86 -31.26
N ASP A 351 -9.27 -1.68 -31.69
CA ASP A 351 -9.77 -2.35 -32.89
C ASP A 351 -9.24 -1.65 -34.15
N ILE A 352 -8.71 -2.40 -35.10
CA ILE A 352 -8.13 -1.88 -36.33
C ILE A 352 -8.99 -2.32 -37.52
N ALA A 353 -8.86 -1.59 -38.64
CA ALA A 353 -9.49 -2.00 -39.89
C ALA A 353 -9.09 -3.44 -40.27
N GLY A 354 -10.00 -4.17 -40.91
CA GLY A 354 -9.77 -5.56 -41.33
C GLY A 354 -9.93 -6.62 -40.24
N ASN A 355 -10.76 -6.36 -39.21
CA ASN A 355 -11.05 -7.28 -38.10
C ASN A 355 -9.81 -7.66 -37.25
N ARG A 356 -8.73 -6.89 -37.37
CA ARG A 356 -7.51 -7.04 -36.55
C ARG A 356 -7.64 -6.24 -35.27
N LYS A 357 -7.05 -6.72 -34.19
CA LYS A 357 -7.00 -6.01 -32.91
C LYS A 357 -5.55 -5.81 -32.51
N ALA A 358 -5.25 -4.69 -31.86
CA ALA A 358 -3.92 -4.40 -31.35
C ALA A 358 -3.96 -4.05 -29.87
N VAL A 359 -2.89 -4.40 -29.16
CA VAL A 359 -2.64 -3.97 -27.78
C VAL A 359 -1.54 -2.92 -27.82
N VAL A 360 -1.90 -1.68 -27.52
CA VAL A 360 -0.95 -0.57 -27.44
C VAL A 360 -0.53 -0.38 -25.98
N ILE A 361 0.74 -0.62 -25.70
CA ILE A 361 1.32 -0.54 -24.36
C ILE A 361 2.13 0.75 -24.23
N TYR A 362 1.67 1.63 -23.35
CA TYR A 362 2.33 2.88 -23.01
C TYR A 362 3.42 2.65 -21.98
N VAL A 363 4.67 2.96 -22.36
CA VAL A 363 5.84 2.86 -21.48
C VAL A 363 6.28 4.25 -21.01
N PRO A 364 6.87 4.38 -19.81
CA PRO A 364 7.51 5.64 -19.40
C PRO A 364 8.63 6.03 -20.38
N PHE A 365 8.70 7.30 -20.78
CA PHE A 365 9.75 7.79 -21.69
C PHE A 365 11.17 7.48 -21.18
N ARG A 366 11.38 7.50 -19.85
CA ARG A 366 12.66 7.16 -19.21
C ARG A 366 13.12 5.72 -19.49
N LEU A 367 12.18 4.79 -19.62
CA LEU A 367 12.46 3.37 -19.82
C LEU A 367 12.46 2.96 -21.30
N ARG A 368 12.19 3.89 -22.23
CA ARG A 368 12.08 3.60 -23.67
C ARG A 368 13.29 2.83 -24.23
N LYS A 369 14.51 3.23 -23.86
CA LYS A 369 15.73 2.57 -24.33
C LYS A 369 15.85 1.13 -23.84
N ALA A 370 15.48 0.89 -22.58
CA ALA A 370 15.50 -0.44 -21.99
C ALA A 370 14.45 -1.36 -22.64
N PHE A 371 13.24 -0.85 -22.91
CA PHE A 371 12.23 -1.59 -23.68
C PHE A 371 12.71 -1.90 -25.10
N ARG A 372 13.34 -0.95 -25.82
CA ARG A 372 13.88 -1.19 -27.17
C ARG A 372 14.90 -2.33 -27.21
N LYS A 373 15.79 -2.42 -26.21
CA LYS A 373 16.80 -3.50 -26.10
C LYS A 373 16.18 -4.90 -26.11
N ILE A 374 15.06 -5.08 -25.39
CA ILE A 374 14.40 -6.38 -25.25
C ILE A 374 13.18 -6.58 -26.17
N HIS A 375 12.82 -5.56 -26.97
CA HIS A 375 11.56 -5.50 -27.69
C HIS A 375 11.31 -6.66 -28.65
N PRO A 376 12.25 -7.11 -29.51
CA PRO A 376 11.99 -8.23 -30.42
C PRO A 376 11.62 -9.53 -29.68
N ARG A 377 12.26 -9.78 -28.53
CA ARG A 377 11.98 -10.96 -27.69
C ARG A 377 10.66 -10.80 -26.94
N LEU A 378 10.45 -9.61 -26.37
CA LEU A 378 9.26 -9.32 -25.56
C LEU A 378 7.97 -9.36 -26.40
N VAL A 379 7.98 -8.80 -27.61
CA VAL A 379 6.82 -8.80 -28.51
C VAL A 379 6.44 -10.22 -28.91
N ARG A 380 7.41 -11.07 -29.27
CA ARG A 380 7.14 -12.49 -29.61
C ARG A 380 6.45 -13.24 -28.48
N GLU A 381 6.88 -13.04 -27.24
CA GLU A 381 6.29 -13.70 -26.07
C GLU A 381 4.93 -13.13 -25.68
N LEU A 382 4.73 -11.81 -25.81
CA LEU A 382 3.43 -11.19 -25.54
C LEU A 382 2.39 -11.57 -26.61
N GLU A 383 2.77 -11.66 -27.88
CA GLU A 383 1.86 -12.05 -28.96
C GLU A 383 1.41 -13.51 -28.87
N LYS A 384 2.26 -14.40 -28.35
CA LYS A 384 1.85 -15.77 -27.98
C LYS A 384 0.75 -15.77 -26.91
N LYS A 385 0.83 -14.86 -25.93
CA LYS A 385 -0.17 -14.74 -24.84
C LYS A 385 -1.45 -14.04 -25.28
N PHE A 386 -1.33 -13.03 -26.13
CA PHE A 386 -2.46 -12.26 -26.67
C PHE A 386 -2.82 -12.72 -28.08
N SER A 387 -3.13 -14.02 -28.21
CA SER A 387 -3.41 -14.66 -29.49
C SER A 387 -4.38 -13.83 -30.36
N GLY A 388 -3.97 -13.58 -31.61
CA GLY A 388 -4.75 -12.78 -32.56
C GLY A 388 -4.71 -11.26 -32.36
N LYS A 389 -3.88 -10.75 -31.44
CA LYS A 389 -3.64 -9.31 -31.27
C LYS A 389 -2.17 -8.94 -31.48
N ASP A 390 -1.93 -7.93 -32.31
CA ASP A 390 -0.59 -7.38 -32.49
C ASP A 390 -0.23 -6.47 -31.30
N VAL A 391 1.01 -6.56 -30.80
CA VAL A 391 1.46 -5.76 -29.64
C VAL A 391 2.41 -4.65 -30.10
N ILE A 392 2.10 -3.40 -29.71
CA ILE A 392 2.92 -2.23 -30.04
C ILE A 392 3.26 -1.44 -28.78
N PHE A 393 4.53 -1.08 -28.60
CA PHE A 393 4.99 -0.24 -27.49
C PHE A 393 5.11 1.23 -27.91
N VAL A 394 4.55 2.14 -27.10
CA VAL A 394 4.63 3.58 -27.35
C VAL A 394 5.10 4.30 -26.10
N ALA A 395 6.11 5.16 -26.20
CA ALA A 395 6.51 5.95 -25.04
C ALA A 395 5.51 7.09 -24.74
N THR A 396 5.13 7.21 -23.47
CA THR A 396 4.24 8.27 -22.97
C THR A 396 4.95 9.61 -23.09
N ARG A 397 4.38 10.53 -23.90
CA ARG A 397 4.92 11.88 -24.14
C ARG A 397 3.87 12.92 -23.82
N ARG A 398 4.28 14.03 -23.19
CA ARG A 398 3.39 15.15 -22.85
C ARG A 398 3.45 16.22 -23.94
N ILE A 399 2.31 16.50 -24.56
CA ILE A 399 2.15 17.59 -25.53
C ILE A 399 1.79 18.87 -24.76
N MET A 400 2.56 19.94 -24.95
CA MET A 400 2.27 21.25 -24.38
C MET A 400 1.69 22.17 -25.45
N ARG A 401 0.64 22.91 -25.09
CA ARG A 401 0.06 23.92 -25.99
C ARG A 401 1.07 25.04 -26.27
N PRO A 402 1.03 25.68 -27.45
CA PRO A 402 1.84 26.85 -27.72
C PRO A 402 1.61 27.93 -26.65
N PRO A 403 2.66 28.59 -26.13
CA PRO A 403 2.50 29.68 -25.19
C PRO A 403 1.76 30.87 -25.84
N LYS A 404 1.00 31.63 -25.05
CA LYS A 404 0.35 32.86 -25.51
C LYS A 404 1.42 33.94 -25.83
N LYS A 405 1.13 34.86 -26.75
CA LYS A 405 2.01 36.00 -27.03
C LYS A 405 2.31 36.75 -25.72
N GLY A 406 3.59 37.01 -25.44
CA GLY A 406 4.04 37.68 -24.21
C GLY A 406 4.29 36.76 -23.00
N ALA A 407 4.12 35.44 -23.12
CA ALA A 407 4.44 34.53 -22.02
C ALA A 407 5.96 34.40 -21.81
N ALA A 408 6.42 34.60 -20.57
CA ALA A 408 7.84 34.47 -20.19
C ALA A 408 8.36 33.02 -20.28
N VAL A 409 7.49 32.03 -20.12
CA VAL A 409 7.87 30.60 -20.13
C VAL A 409 7.85 30.05 -21.55
N GLN A 410 9.03 29.71 -22.08
CA GLN A 410 9.17 29.07 -23.38
C GLN A 410 8.82 27.58 -23.32
N ARG A 411 8.13 27.08 -24.35
CA ARG A 411 7.80 25.66 -24.49
C ARG A 411 9.02 24.88 -25.04
N PRO A 412 9.45 23.78 -24.39
CA PRO A 412 10.47 22.90 -24.95
C PRO A 412 10.08 22.31 -26.32
N ARG A 413 11.03 22.26 -27.27
CA ARG A 413 10.78 21.78 -28.64
C ARG A 413 10.31 20.32 -28.70
N ASN A 414 10.82 19.48 -27.82
CA ASN A 414 10.43 18.07 -27.66
C ASN A 414 8.99 17.86 -27.13
N ARG A 415 8.32 18.92 -26.66
CA ARG A 415 6.91 18.88 -26.21
C ARG A 415 5.95 19.56 -27.18
N THR A 416 6.41 19.84 -28.40
CA THR A 416 5.57 20.33 -29.49
C THR A 416 4.73 19.18 -30.08
N LEU A 417 3.54 19.47 -30.61
CA LEU A 417 2.67 18.48 -31.26
C LEU A 417 3.43 17.72 -32.36
N THR A 418 4.14 18.45 -33.23
CA THR A 418 4.88 17.87 -34.36
C THR A 418 5.97 16.91 -33.90
N SER A 419 6.83 17.34 -32.96
CA SER A 419 7.93 16.49 -32.45
C SER A 419 7.41 15.25 -31.72
N VAL A 420 6.31 15.37 -30.98
CA VAL A 420 5.71 14.21 -30.31
C VAL A 420 5.13 13.23 -31.33
N HIS A 421 4.43 13.71 -32.36
CA HIS A 421 3.85 12.83 -33.40
C HIS A 421 4.92 12.14 -34.24
N GLU A 422 6.07 12.77 -34.48
CA GLU A 422 7.22 12.14 -35.16
C GLU A 422 7.87 11.08 -34.27
N ALA A 423 8.11 11.40 -33.00
CA ALA A 423 8.70 10.45 -32.07
C ALA A 423 7.74 9.26 -31.75
N MET A 424 6.42 9.45 -31.83
CA MET A 424 5.46 8.35 -31.76
C MET A 424 5.47 7.48 -33.02
N LEU A 425 5.68 8.07 -34.20
CA LEU A 425 5.81 7.33 -35.45
C LEU A 425 7.02 6.39 -35.40
N GLU A 426 8.16 6.87 -34.91
CA GLU A 426 9.36 6.05 -34.68
C GLU A 426 9.13 4.89 -33.71
N ASP A 427 8.35 5.11 -32.64
CA ASP A 427 8.06 4.04 -31.68
C ASP A 427 7.12 2.98 -32.27
N VAL A 428 6.13 3.40 -33.08
CA VAL A 428 5.20 2.48 -33.75
C VAL A 428 5.89 1.66 -34.83
N ALA A 429 6.86 2.23 -35.54
CA ALA A 429 7.61 1.55 -36.59
C ALA A 429 8.68 0.57 -36.05
N TYR A 430 9.10 0.72 -34.78
CA TYR A 430 10.14 -0.12 -34.19
C TYR A 430 9.76 -1.62 -34.21
N PRO A 431 10.65 -2.54 -34.63
CA PRO A 431 12.10 -2.40 -34.82
C PRO A 431 12.56 -1.80 -36.16
N ALA A 432 11.68 -1.63 -37.16
CA ALA A 432 12.09 -1.09 -38.46
C ALA A 432 12.44 0.39 -38.34
N GLU A 433 13.64 0.75 -38.81
CA GLU A 433 14.07 2.14 -38.86
C GLU A 433 13.42 2.87 -40.04
N ILE A 434 13.06 4.13 -39.84
CA ILE A 434 12.46 4.97 -40.87
C ILE A 434 13.58 5.60 -41.69
N VAL A 435 13.72 5.17 -42.94
CA VAL A 435 14.74 5.66 -43.88
C VAL A 435 14.29 6.96 -44.56
N GLY A 436 12.98 7.12 -44.76
CA GLY A 436 12.45 8.27 -45.46
C GLY A 436 11.00 8.58 -45.14
N LYS A 437 10.58 9.81 -45.42
CA LYS A 437 9.21 10.26 -45.24
C LYS A 437 8.83 11.25 -46.32
N ARG A 438 7.70 11.03 -46.97
CA ARG A 438 7.12 11.93 -47.98
C ARG A 438 5.68 12.21 -47.60
N THR A 439 5.26 13.47 -47.70
CA THR A 439 3.85 13.83 -47.50
C THR A 439 3.25 14.18 -48.85
N ARG A 440 2.27 13.40 -49.30
CA ARG A 440 1.51 13.68 -50.52
C ARG A 440 0.27 14.50 -50.16
N TYR A 441 0.12 15.63 -50.84
CA TYR A 441 -1.09 16.44 -50.80
C TYR A 441 -1.95 16.04 -51.99
N ARG A 442 -3.21 15.70 -51.75
CA ARG A 442 -4.18 15.38 -52.79
C ARG A 442 -4.99 16.63 -53.15
N LEU A 443 -5.63 16.62 -54.31
CA LEU A 443 -6.44 17.74 -54.82
C LEU A 443 -7.66 18.03 -53.92
N ASP A 444 -8.15 17.03 -53.19
CA ASP A 444 -9.20 17.14 -52.17
C ASP A 444 -8.73 17.86 -50.88
N GLY A 445 -7.45 18.26 -50.80
CA GLY A 445 -6.84 18.87 -49.61
C GLY A 445 -6.41 17.87 -48.54
N SER A 446 -6.71 16.58 -48.70
CA SER A 446 -6.27 15.52 -47.78
C SER A 446 -4.76 15.30 -47.90
N LYS A 447 -4.16 14.85 -46.80
CA LYS A 447 -2.72 14.63 -46.68
C LYS A 447 -2.45 13.19 -46.31
N ILE A 448 -1.59 12.52 -47.06
CA ILE A 448 -1.14 11.17 -46.75
C ILE A 448 0.36 11.16 -46.56
N MET A 449 0.79 10.66 -45.42
CA MET A 449 2.20 10.52 -45.07
C MET A 449 2.70 9.13 -45.50
N LYS A 450 3.53 9.08 -46.53
CA LYS A 450 4.28 7.88 -46.92
C LYS A 450 5.56 7.77 -46.10
N VAL A 451 5.73 6.67 -45.41
CA VAL A 451 6.88 6.40 -44.54
C VAL A 451 7.62 5.20 -45.11
N TYR A 452 8.89 5.38 -45.42
CA TYR A 452 9.76 4.36 -45.96
C TYR A 452 10.53 3.69 -44.84
N LEU A 453 10.35 2.39 -44.68
CA LEU A 453 11.03 1.56 -43.69
C LEU A 453 12.25 0.87 -44.31
N ASP A 454 13.25 0.54 -43.50
CA ASP A 454 14.42 -0.22 -43.94
C ASP A 454 14.02 -1.61 -44.48
N THR A 455 14.57 -2.00 -45.63
CA THR A 455 14.26 -3.25 -46.33
C THR A 455 14.73 -4.48 -45.54
N LYS A 456 15.75 -4.33 -44.69
CA LYS A 456 16.31 -5.42 -43.87
C LYS A 456 15.32 -6.00 -42.86
N GLU A 457 14.44 -5.16 -42.31
CA GLU A 457 13.45 -5.55 -41.30
C GLU A 457 12.10 -5.95 -41.91
N ARG A 458 12.01 -6.03 -43.24
CA ARG A 458 10.77 -6.35 -43.97
C ARG A 458 10.13 -7.64 -43.48
N ASN A 459 10.91 -8.72 -43.41
CA ASN A 459 10.41 -10.04 -42.99
C ASN A 459 9.83 -10.03 -41.56
N ASN A 460 10.31 -9.13 -40.68
CA ASN A 460 9.89 -9.05 -39.29
C ASN A 460 8.68 -8.12 -39.07
N THR A 461 8.41 -7.18 -39.98
CA THR A 461 7.44 -6.11 -39.75
C THR A 461 6.36 -5.98 -40.83
N GLU A 462 6.50 -6.63 -41.99
CA GLU A 462 5.52 -6.60 -43.09
C GLU A 462 4.12 -7.08 -42.68
N TYR A 463 4.02 -8.12 -41.83
CA TYR A 463 2.71 -8.60 -41.36
C TYR A 463 1.98 -7.62 -40.41
N LYS A 464 2.65 -6.56 -39.93
CA LYS A 464 2.12 -5.56 -38.98
C LYS A 464 1.80 -4.22 -39.60
N LEU A 465 2.07 -4.00 -40.89
CA LEU A 465 1.93 -2.67 -41.50
C LEU A 465 0.53 -2.07 -41.33
N GLU A 466 -0.52 -2.84 -41.61
CA GLU A 466 -1.92 -2.40 -41.42
C GLU A 466 -2.21 -2.00 -39.96
N THR A 467 -1.64 -2.75 -39.02
CA THR A 467 -1.77 -2.49 -37.59
C THR A 467 -1.04 -1.20 -37.21
N MET A 468 0.17 -0.97 -37.72
CA MET A 468 0.92 0.26 -37.50
C MET A 468 0.16 1.49 -38.05
N ILE A 469 -0.46 1.37 -39.23
CA ILE A 469 -1.29 2.44 -39.83
C ILE A 469 -2.47 2.76 -38.92
N GLY A 470 -3.23 1.73 -38.52
CA GLY A 470 -4.41 1.89 -37.68
C GLY A 470 -4.10 2.50 -36.32
N VAL A 471 -3.04 2.04 -35.67
CA VAL A 471 -2.58 2.58 -34.37
C VAL A 471 -2.16 4.03 -34.51
N TYR A 472 -1.32 4.37 -35.50
CA TYR A 472 -0.87 5.76 -35.67
C TYR A 472 -2.03 6.72 -35.97
N ARG A 473 -2.99 6.27 -36.80
CA ARG A 473 -4.20 7.03 -37.11
C ARG A 473 -5.06 7.27 -35.87
N LYS A 474 -5.31 6.24 -35.05
CA LYS A 474 -6.06 6.40 -33.79
C LYS A 474 -5.36 7.30 -32.78
N LEU A 475 -4.04 7.24 -32.70
CA LEU A 475 -3.26 8.03 -31.75
C LEU A 475 -3.15 9.51 -32.16
N THR A 476 -3.05 9.80 -33.45
CA THR A 476 -2.68 11.15 -33.93
C THR A 476 -3.72 11.82 -34.82
N GLY A 477 -4.70 11.07 -35.32
CA GLY A 477 -5.67 11.51 -36.33
C GLY A 477 -5.09 11.72 -37.73
N LYS A 478 -3.85 11.29 -37.99
CA LYS A 478 -3.17 11.48 -39.28
C LYS A 478 -3.14 10.17 -40.08
N ASP A 479 -3.40 10.27 -41.38
CA ASP A 479 -3.30 9.14 -42.29
C ASP A 479 -1.84 8.91 -42.71
N VAL A 480 -1.39 7.67 -42.52
CA VAL A 480 -0.03 7.22 -42.80
C VAL A 480 -0.07 5.92 -43.62
N THR A 481 0.92 5.72 -44.47
CA THR A 481 1.15 4.47 -45.20
C THR A 481 2.61 4.10 -45.08
N PHE A 482 2.90 2.87 -44.68
CA PHE A 482 4.26 2.35 -44.59
C PHE A 482 4.59 1.55 -45.85
N GLU A 483 5.73 1.84 -46.46
CA GLU A 483 6.21 1.20 -47.69
C GLU A 483 7.67 0.78 -47.48
N TYR A 484 8.10 -0.33 -48.09
CA TYR A 484 9.52 -0.62 -48.25
C TYR A 484 9.97 -0.08 -49.60
N PRO A 485 11.03 0.74 -49.66
CA PRO A 485 11.56 1.18 -50.94
C PRO A 485 12.05 -0.05 -51.70
N VAL A 486 11.70 -0.15 -52.98
CA VAL A 486 12.28 -1.14 -53.88
C VAL A 486 13.68 -0.64 -54.22
N GLU A 487 14.71 -1.43 -53.87
CA GLU A 487 16.08 -1.16 -54.32
C GLU A 487 16.07 -1.18 -55.85
N ALA A 488 16.42 -0.05 -56.46
CA ALA A 488 16.46 0.13 -57.92
C ALA A 488 17.75 -0.42 -58.51
#